data_AF-A0A9E4IYR5-F1
#
_entry.id   AF-A0A9E4IYR5-F1
#
_cell.length_a   1.000
_cell.length_b   1.000
_cell.length_c   1.000
_cell.angle_alpha   90.00
_cell.angle_beta   90.00
_cell.angle_gamma   90.00
#
_symmetry.space_group_name_H-M   'P 1'
#
loop_
_entity.id
_entity.type
_entity.pdbx_description
1 polymer ?
#
loop_
_entity_poly.entity_id
_entity_poly.type
_entity_poly.pdbx_seq_one_letter_code
_entity_poly.pdbx_strand_id
1 'polypeptide(L)'
;MSFQFYQVIHLFSAIMLAGVAFAALANPLPERRRPILILSGVTALLALVSGFGLLGIGRFGFPGWIVIKLAAWLALAAIAGIAFRRPQQA
;
A
#
# COMPACT_ATOMS: atom_id res chain seq x y z
N MET A 1 -3.78 -13.53 17.67
CA MET A 1 -3.21 -13.56 16.31
C MET A 1 -1.71 -13.75 16.43
N SER A 2 -1.11 -14.63 15.62
CA SER A 2 0.33 -14.93 15.69
C SER A 2 1.17 -13.89 14.93
N PHE A 3 2.47 -13.85 15.20
CA PHE A 3 3.41 -13.03 14.43
C PHE A 3 3.34 -13.35 12.93
N GLN A 4 3.30 -14.65 12.59
CA GLN A 4 3.23 -15.12 11.20
C GLN A 4 1.96 -14.65 10.49
N PHE A 5 0.82 -14.57 11.19
CA PHE A 5 -0.43 -14.07 10.62
C PHE A 5 -0.27 -12.63 10.11
N TYR A 6 0.29 -11.74 10.94
CA TYR A 6 0.54 -10.37 10.53
C TYR A 6 1.62 -10.27 9.45
N GLN A 7 2.63 -11.15 9.48
CA GLN A 7 3.70 -11.17 8.48
C GLN A 7 3.16 -11.50 7.08
N VAL A 8 2.30 -12.52 6.99
CA VAL A 8 1.66 -12.92 5.72
C VAL A 8 0.79 -11.79 5.19
N ILE A 9 -0.07 -11.20 6.04
CA ILE A 9 -0.94 -10.10 5.62
C ILE A 9 -0.11 -8.92 5.15
N HIS A 10 0.91 -8.52 5.91
CA HIS A 10 1.74 -7.35 5.61
C HIS A 10 2.49 -7.52 4.28
N LEU A 11 3.13 -8.67 4.08
CA LEU A 11 3.89 -8.94 2.85
C LEU A 11 2.96 -9.02 1.64
N PHE A 12 1.85 -9.75 1.74
CA PHE A 12 0.89 -9.90 0.65
C PHE A 12 0.28 -8.56 0.24
N SER A 13 -0.15 -7.77 1.21
CA SER A 13 -0.75 -6.45 0.95
C SER A 13 0.28 -5.45 0.40
N ALA A 14 1.54 -5.50 0.81
CA ALA A 14 2.61 -4.68 0.24
C ALA A 14 2.89 -5.03 -1.24
N ILE A 15 2.95 -6.33 -1.58
CA ILE A 15 3.11 -6.79 -2.97
C ILE A 15 1.91 -6.36 -3.83
N MET A 16 0.69 -6.56 -3.32
CA MET A 16 -0.51 -6.13 -4.02
C MET A 16 -0.56 -4.62 -4.22
N LEU A 17 -0.19 -3.83 -3.21
CA LEU A 17 -0.16 -2.37 -3.34
C LEU A 17 0.82 -1.91 -4.43
N ALA A 18 2.02 -2.51 -4.47
CA ALA A 18 2.97 -2.23 -5.54
C ALA A 18 2.38 -2.60 -6.92
N GLY A 19 1.76 -3.78 -7.04
CA GLY A 19 1.08 -4.20 -8.26
C GLY A 19 -0.03 -3.24 -8.70
N VAL A 20 -0.83 -2.73 -7.75
CA VAL A 20 -1.88 -1.74 -8.02
C VAL A 20 -1.30 -0.41 -8.46
N ALA A 21 -0.22 0.04 -7.82
CA ALA A 21 0.47 1.28 -8.21
C ALA A 21 0.99 1.18 -9.65
N PHE A 22 1.61 0.06 -10.02
CA PHE A 22 2.04 -0.18 -11.41
C PHE A 22 0.86 -0.28 -12.37
N ALA A 23 -0.22 -0.97 -12.01
CA ALA A 23 -1.42 -1.06 -12.84
C ALA A 23 -2.06 0.31 -13.09
N ALA A 24 -2.07 1.20 -12.09
CA ALA A 24 -2.55 2.57 -12.21
C ALA A 24 -1.73 3.39 -13.20
N LEU A 25 -0.41 3.19 -13.23
CA LEU A 25 0.50 3.89 -14.15
C LEU A 25 0.48 3.31 -15.56
N ALA A 26 0.36 1.99 -15.70
CA ALA A 26 0.47 1.30 -16.98
C ALA A 26 -0.76 1.50 -17.88
N ASN A 27 -1.96 1.62 -17.31
CA ASN A 27 -3.18 1.81 -18.09
C ASN A 27 -4.28 2.56 -17.31
N PRO A 28 -4.19 3.90 -17.19
CA PRO A 28 -5.13 4.72 -16.43
C PRO A 28 -6.46 4.94 -17.18
N LEU A 29 -7.20 3.87 -17.50
CA LEU A 29 -8.53 3.99 -18.13
C LEU A 29 -9.59 4.42 -17.10
N PRO A 30 -10.57 5.27 -17.48
CA PRO A 30 -11.65 5.71 -16.60
C PRO A 30 -12.44 4.55 -15.97
N GLU A 31 -12.67 3.48 -16.73
CA GLU A 31 -13.37 2.26 -16.29
C GLU A 31 -12.63 1.51 -15.17
N ARG A 32 -11.29 1.62 -15.11
CA ARG A 32 -10.46 0.98 -14.08
C ARG A 32 -10.19 1.88 -12.87
N ARG A 33 -10.57 3.16 -12.93
CA ARG A 33 -10.33 4.15 -11.85
C ARG A 33 -10.88 3.69 -10.50
N ARG A 34 -12.17 3.37 -10.44
CA ARG A 34 -12.83 2.98 -9.18
C ARG A 34 -12.21 1.73 -8.55
N PRO A 35 -12.06 0.59 -9.25
CA PRO A 35 -11.47 -0.61 -8.63
C PRO A 35 -10.00 -0.40 -8.24
N ILE A 36 -9.19 0.30 -9.03
CA ILE A 36 -7.78 0.55 -8.70
C ILE A 36 -7.65 1.44 -7.46
N LEU A 37 -8.47 2.49 -7.33
CA LEU A 37 -8.45 3.35 -6.13
C LEU A 37 -8.88 2.60 -4.88
N ILE A 38 -9.93 1.78 -4.97
CA ILE A 38 -10.38 0.94 -3.84
C ILE A 38 -9.28 -0.05 -3.46
N LEU A 39 -8.71 -0.77 -4.42
CA LEU A 39 -7.69 -1.78 -4.15
C LEU A 39 -6.42 -1.14 -3.59
N SER A 40 -6.02 0.03 -4.08
CA SER A 40 -4.89 0.81 -3.54
C SER A 40 -5.14 1.18 -2.08
N GLY A 41 -6.32 1.73 -1.76
CA GLY A 41 -6.67 2.10 -0.39
C GLY A 41 -6.73 0.90 0.56
N VAL A 42 -7.37 -0.21 0.14
CA VAL A 42 -7.50 -1.42 0.95
C VAL A 42 -6.13 -2.07 1.20
N THR A 43 -5.31 -2.23 0.17
CA THR A 43 -3.98 -2.85 0.32
C THR A 43 -3.04 -1.98 1.15
N ALA A 44 -3.11 -0.65 1.01
CA ALA A 44 -2.38 0.27 1.88
C ALA A 44 -2.85 0.19 3.35
N LEU A 45 -4.16 0.12 3.61
CA LEU A 45 -4.67 0.00 4.98
C LEU A 45 -4.30 -1.36 5.61
N LEU A 46 -4.44 -2.45 4.85
CA LEU A 46 -4.10 -3.79 5.32
C LEU A 46 -2.63 -3.93 5.66
N ALA A 47 -1.74 -3.44 4.78
CA ALA A 47 -0.33 -3.44 5.14
C ALA A 47 -0.15 -2.58 6.41
N LEU A 48 -0.84 -1.44 6.60
CA LEU A 48 -0.60 -0.49 7.72
C LEU A 48 -0.91 -1.15 9.05
N VAL A 49 -2.13 -1.66 9.16
CA VAL A 49 -2.60 -2.32 10.37
C VAL A 49 -1.74 -3.55 10.67
N SER A 50 -1.38 -4.34 9.65
CA SER A 50 -0.55 -5.52 9.88
C SER A 50 0.91 -5.20 10.21
N GLY A 51 1.47 -4.12 9.68
CA GLY A 51 2.81 -3.64 10.01
C GLY A 51 2.90 -3.19 11.46
N PHE A 52 1.93 -2.41 11.95
CA PHE A 52 1.87 -2.05 13.36
C PHE A 52 1.56 -3.26 14.26
N GLY A 53 0.76 -4.23 13.78
CA GLY A 53 0.56 -5.51 14.45
C GLY A 53 1.87 -6.29 14.66
N LEU A 54 2.74 -6.33 13.64
CA LEU A 54 4.09 -6.92 13.74
C LEU A 54 4.96 -6.20 14.75
N LEU A 55 4.94 -4.87 14.76
CA LEU A 55 5.71 -4.07 15.72
C LEU A 55 5.29 -4.33 17.16
N GLY A 56 3.98 -4.37 17.40
CA GLY A 56 3.43 -4.63 18.73
C GLY A 56 3.74 -6.04 19.23
N ILE A 57 3.51 -7.07 18.41
CA ILE A 57 3.75 -8.46 18.80
C ILE A 57 5.24 -8.79 18.90
N GLY A 58 6.04 -8.26 17.99
CA GLY A 58 7.49 -8.46 18.01
C GLY A 58 8.21 -7.63 19.07
N ARG A 59 7.51 -6.72 19.77
CA ARG A 59 8.06 -5.80 20.78
C ARG A 59 9.27 -5.01 20.27
N PHE A 60 9.26 -4.66 19.00
CA PHE A 60 10.38 -3.97 18.34
C PHE A 60 10.48 -2.48 18.72
N GLY A 61 9.48 -1.92 19.41
CA GLY A 61 9.38 -0.48 19.66
C GLY A 61 9.13 0.27 18.35
N PHE A 62 9.81 1.42 18.19
CA PHE A 62 9.69 2.26 17.00
C PHE A 62 11.06 2.73 16.47
N PRO A 63 11.92 1.80 16.01
CA PRO A 63 13.21 2.15 15.41
C PRO A 63 13.05 3.06 14.18
N GLY A 64 14.02 3.95 13.98
CA GLY A 64 13.96 5.00 12.95
C GLY A 64 13.77 4.49 11.51
N TRP A 65 14.21 3.27 11.18
CA TRP A 65 14.00 2.70 9.84
C TRP A 65 12.52 2.47 9.51
N ILE A 66 11.64 2.34 10.52
CA ILE A 66 10.19 2.22 10.31
C ILE A 66 9.64 3.50 9.69
N VAL A 67 10.16 4.66 10.09
CA VAL A 67 9.74 5.95 9.51
C VAL A 67 10.06 5.99 8.03
N ILE A 68 11.25 5.53 7.64
CA ILE A 68 11.67 5.44 6.23
C ILE A 68 10.74 4.49 5.47
N LYS A 69 10.42 3.32 6.06
CA LYS A 69 9.49 2.35 5.44
C LYS A 69 8.08 2.93 5.29
N LEU A 70 7.56 3.64 6.30
CA LEU A 70 6.27 4.31 6.24
C LEU A 70 6.23 5.37 5.14
N ALA A 71 7.28 6.19 5.01
CA ALA A 71 7.37 7.21 3.97
C ALA A 71 7.38 6.60 2.56
N ALA A 72 8.22 5.58 2.32
CA ALA A 72 8.30 4.91 1.03
C ALA A 72 6.97 4.28 0.60
N TRP A 73 6.25 3.74 1.56
CA TRP A 73 4.97 3.09 1.31
C TRP A 73 3.81 4.08 1.14
N LEU A 74 3.77 5.17 1.90
CA LEU A 74 2.83 6.26 1.64
C LEU A 74 3.03 6.83 0.23
N ALA A 75 4.28 6.94 -0.23
CA ALA A 75 4.57 7.32 -1.60
C ALA A 75 3.96 6.31 -2.60
N LEU A 76 4.12 4.99 -2.40
CA LEU A 76 3.48 3.97 -3.24
C LEU A 76 1.95 4.06 -3.23
N ALA A 77 1.33 4.28 -2.07
CA ALA A 77 -0.11 4.44 -1.95
C ALA A 77 -0.63 5.69 -2.70
N ALA A 78 0.16 6.77 -2.71
CA ALA A 78 -0.20 8.01 -3.40
C ALA A 78 -0.18 7.87 -4.94
N ILE A 79 0.63 6.97 -5.50
CA ILE A 79 0.79 6.80 -6.95
C ILE A 79 -0.56 6.61 -7.66
N ALA A 80 -1.41 5.71 -7.16
CA ALA A 80 -2.70 5.43 -7.79
C ALA A 80 -3.60 6.69 -7.80
N GLY A 81 -3.63 7.45 -6.71
CA GLY A 81 -4.39 8.71 -6.64
C GLY A 81 -3.85 9.77 -7.59
N ILE A 82 -2.53 9.88 -7.73
CA ILE A 82 -1.88 10.83 -8.65
C ILE A 82 -2.11 10.43 -10.11
N ALA A 83 -2.02 9.14 -10.44
CA ALA A 83 -2.22 8.62 -11.79
C ALA A 83 -3.59 9.01 -12.36
N PHE A 84 -4.66 8.91 -11.56
CA PHE A 84 -6.01 9.30 -11.98
C PHE A 84 -6.36 10.78 -11.76
N ARG A 85 -5.46 11.59 -11.18
CA ARG A 85 -5.64 13.04 -11.05
C ARG A 85 -5.07 13.82 -12.23
N ARG A 86 -4.13 13.23 -12.98
CA ARG A 86 -3.67 13.83 -14.23
C ARG A 86 -4.79 13.71 -15.26
N PRO A 87 -5.32 14.82 -15.81
CA PRO A 87 -6.17 14.72 -16.99
C PRO A 87 -5.32 14.06 -18.07
N GLN A 88 -5.75 12.91 -18.60
CA GLN A 88 -5.24 12.47 -19.90
C GLN A 88 -5.48 13.62 -20.86
N GLN A 89 -4.40 14.27 -21.30
CA GLN A 89 -4.47 15.05 -22.53
C GLN A 89 -4.85 14.03 -23.62
N ALA A 90 -6.01 14.28 -24.22
CA ALA A 90 -6.64 13.47 -25.25
C ALA A 90 -5.71 13.19 -26.43
#